data_AF-A0A919VJ28-F1
#
_entry.id   AF-A0A919VJ28-F1
#
_cell.length_a   1.000
_cell.length_b   1.000
_cell.length_c   1.000
_cell.angle_alpha   90.00
_cell.angle_beta   90.00
_cell.angle_gamma   90.00
#
_symmetry.space_group_name_H-M   'P 1'
#
loop_
_entity.id
_entity.type
_entity.pdbx_description
1 polymer ?
#
loop_
_entity_poly.entity_id
_entity_poly.type
_entity_poly.pdbx_seq_one_letter_code
_entity_poly.pdbx_strand_id
1 'polypeptide(L)'
;MWQAEVRVDLDAIRDNVATLRAGTTAEVMAVVKADGYGHGMLPVARAALAGGATWLGVATLDEALTLRRAGLTAPVLAWLLAPGLPLHDGVAADIDLNAGSLAQLGELVTAARRAQRPARVHLKLDTGLARGGATPAEWPALLEAAAKAQAEGEAEIVGAWSHFVYADAPGHETIDHQLAVFAEGLATAEQYGIEPRYRHIANSAATLTRPDAHYDLVRPGVAVYGLSPLPPEHPTGLRPAMTARARVTLTKRVPAGQGVSYGHAYHTSRETTLALVPLGYGDGVPRHASNVGPVSLGGRTRTIAGRVCMDQIILDCGDDPVAAGDVAVLFGPGDDGTPTATDWAEAIGTINYEIVTRFGGTRVPRVYDGTAGVPNEAASGRLSDDGTAGTAGTAGTAGTAAEAAPGRLSDDVTADLPAGSRADAPSDHDTGNPRAGASPSRSDARGRGSDARGRGSDARGRGSEGFVARMADSSVGQPGEGA
;
A
#
# COMPACT_ATOMS: atom_id res chain seq x y z
N MET A 1 25.40 -14.71 -3.62
CA MET A 1 24.40 -15.76 -3.32
C MET A 1 23.33 -15.12 -2.44
N TRP A 2 22.05 -15.39 -2.68
CA TRP A 2 20.92 -14.72 -2.01
C TRP A 2 19.98 -15.75 -1.38
N GLN A 3 19.36 -15.39 -0.24
CA GLN A 3 18.41 -16.25 0.49
C GLN A 3 16.97 -16.03 0.00
N ALA A 4 16.53 -14.77 0.04
CA ALA A 4 15.27 -14.29 -0.51
C ALA A 4 15.48 -12.89 -1.08
N GLU A 5 14.68 -12.51 -2.07
CA GLU A 5 14.75 -11.18 -2.70
C GLU A 5 13.39 -10.80 -3.32
N VAL A 6 13.18 -9.49 -3.46
CA VAL A 6 12.09 -8.89 -4.23
C VAL A 6 12.74 -8.21 -5.43
N ARG A 7 12.55 -8.76 -6.64
CA ARG A 7 13.02 -8.14 -7.87
C ARG A 7 11.99 -7.16 -8.40
N VAL A 8 12.45 -6.02 -8.89
CA VAL A 8 11.63 -4.96 -9.47
C VAL A 8 12.17 -4.60 -10.85
N ASP A 9 11.38 -4.89 -11.87
CA ASP A 9 11.63 -4.55 -13.28
C ASP A 9 11.28 -3.06 -13.52
N LEU A 10 12.30 -2.19 -13.56
CA LEU A 10 12.10 -0.75 -13.77
C LEU A 10 11.73 -0.42 -15.22
N ASP A 11 12.09 -1.26 -16.18
CA ASP A 11 11.67 -1.10 -17.57
C ASP A 11 10.16 -1.39 -17.70
N ALA A 12 9.63 -2.39 -16.98
CA ALA A 12 8.18 -2.59 -16.86
C ALA A 12 7.47 -1.38 -16.22
N ILE A 13 8.02 -0.77 -15.15
CA ILE A 13 7.47 0.47 -14.56
C ILE A 13 7.39 1.60 -15.62
N ARG A 14 8.48 1.81 -16.37
CA ARG A 14 8.53 2.82 -17.45
C ARG A 14 7.45 2.54 -18.49
N ASP A 15 7.36 1.31 -18.97
CA ASP A 15 6.50 0.95 -20.11
C ASP A 15 5.00 0.92 -19.72
N ASN A 16 4.68 0.56 -18.47
CA ASN A 16 3.34 0.73 -17.91
C ASN A 16 2.93 2.20 -17.87
N VAL A 17 3.82 3.10 -17.45
CA VAL A 17 3.54 4.55 -17.42
C VAL A 17 3.44 5.12 -18.83
N ALA A 18 4.28 4.68 -19.77
CA ALA A 18 4.17 5.08 -21.17
C ALA A 18 2.83 4.63 -21.79
N THR A 19 2.36 3.43 -21.45
CA THR A 19 1.05 2.91 -21.85
C THR A 19 -0.09 3.76 -21.27
N LEU A 20 -0.03 4.07 -19.98
CA LEU A 20 -1.02 4.95 -19.31
C LEU A 20 -1.03 6.37 -19.90
N ARG A 21 0.16 6.93 -20.21
CA ARG A 21 0.30 8.25 -20.84
C ARG A 21 -0.20 8.27 -22.28
N ALA A 22 -0.04 7.18 -23.05
CA ALA A 22 -0.61 7.07 -24.39
C ALA A 22 -2.14 6.99 -24.39
N GLY A 23 -2.75 6.51 -23.30
CA GLY A 23 -4.21 6.42 -23.12
C GLY A 23 -4.91 7.73 -22.73
N THR A 24 -4.20 8.85 -22.58
CA THR A 24 -4.80 10.12 -22.13
C THR A 24 -4.11 11.36 -22.70
N THR A 25 -4.85 12.45 -22.84
CA THR A 25 -4.29 13.79 -23.09
C THR A 25 -3.85 14.49 -21.81
N ALA A 26 -4.48 14.16 -20.68
CA ALA A 26 -4.20 14.71 -19.35
C ALA A 26 -2.77 14.39 -18.88
N GLU A 27 -2.20 15.25 -18.06
CA GLU A 27 -0.92 14.97 -17.38
C GLU A 27 -1.03 13.70 -16.51
N VAL A 28 0.10 13.07 -16.20
CA VAL A 28 0.13 11.81 -15.44
C VAL A 28 0.90 11.98 -14.13
N MET A 29 0.19 11.81 -13.01
CA MET A 29 0.75 11.70 -11.67
C MET A 29 0.97 10.24 -11.30
N ALA A 30 2.22 9.78 -11.34
CA ALA A 30 2.56 8.46 -10.84
C ALA A 30 2.50 8.44 -9.30
N VAL A 31 1.62 7.61 -8.73
CA VAL A 31 1.44 7.53 -7.28
C VAL A 31 2.44 6.54 -6.67
N VAL A 32 3.41 7.08 -5.92
CA VAL A 32 4.59 6.37 -5.38
C VAL A 32 4.64 6.30 -3.84
N LYS A 33 3.52 6.58 -3.16
CA LYS A 33 3.33 6.35 -1.72
C LYS A 33 3.62 4.91 -1.28
N ALA A 34 3.73 4.69 0.03
CA ALA A 34 3.97 3.41 0.67
C ALA A 34 5.22 2.70 0.10
N ASP A 35 6.31 3.47 0.03
CA ASP A 35 7.58 3.08 -0.58
C ASP A 35 7.42 2.50 -2.00
N GLY A 36 6.70 3.22 -2.87
CA GLY A 36 6.37 2.76 -4.22
C GLY A 36 5.54 1.48 -4.23
N TYR A 37 4.49 1.40 -3.40
CA TYR A 37 3.67 0.18 -3.23
C TYR A 37 4.55 -1.06 -2.90
N GLY A 38 5.58 -0.86 -2.07
CA GLY A 38 6.58 -1.88 -1.71
C GLY A 38 7.67 -2.18 -2.75
N HIS A 39 7.69 -1.51 -3.89
CA HIS A 39 8.72 -1.68 -4.93
C HIS A 39 9.97 -0.80 -4.69
N GLY A 40 9.89 0.19 -3.81
CA GLY A 40 10.93 1.19 -3.56
C GLY A 40 10.64 2.52 -4.26
N MET A 41 10.35 3.56 -3.49
CA MET A 41 9.82 4.83 -4.00
C MET A 41 10.78 5.55 -4.95
N LEU A 42 12.07 5.65 -4.63
CA LEU A 42 13.00 6.46 -5.41
C LEU A 42 13.31 5.86 -6.80
N PRO A 43 13.62 4.56 -6.96
CA PRO A 43 13.82 3.96 -8.29
C PRO A 43 12.54 4.00 -9.13
N VAL A 44 11.38 3.67 -8.54
CA VAL A 44 10.07 3.75 -9.22
C VAL A 44 9.77 5.17 -9.69
N ALA A 45 9.98 6.19 -8.85
CA ALA A 45 9.74 7.58 -9.23
C ALA A 45 10.57 7.99 -10.45
N ARG A 46 11.85 7.60 -10.52
CA ARG A 46 12.71 7.89 -11.68
C ARG A 46 12.26 7.12 -12.93
N ALA A 47 11.91 5.84 -12.80
CA ALA A 47 11.42 5.02 -13.91
C ALA A 47 10.06 5.53 -14.45
N ALA A 48 9.16 5.97 -13.57
CA ALA A 48 7.87 6.54 -13.95
C ALA A 48 8.02 7.87 -14.68
N LEU A 49 8.90 8.77 -14.22
CA LEU A 49 9.22 10.01 -14.94
C LEU A 49 9.84 9.70 -16.33
N ALA A 50 10.71 8.69 -16.41
CA ALA A 50 11.25 8.21 -17.69
C ALA A 50 10.18 7.59 -18.62
N GLY A 51 9.08 7.09 -18.06
CA GLY A 51 7.89 6.63 -18.79
C GLY A 51 6.93 7.75 -19.24
N GLY A 52 7.24 9.01 -18.92
CA GLY A 52 6.42 10.16 -19.30
C GLY A 52 5.38 10.61 -18.26
N ALA A 53 5.49 10.15 -17.00
CA ALA A 53 4.83 10.85 -15.90
C ALA A 53 5.42 12.26 -15.75
N THR A 54 4.56 13.26 -15.55
CA THR A 54 4.96 14.65 -15.33
C THR A 54 4.84 15.07 -13.87
N TRP A 55 4.06 14.31 -13.07
CA TRP A 55 3.83 14.51 -11.65
C TRP A 55 4.15 13.25 -10.83
N LEU A 56 4.41 13.46 -9.54
CA LEU A 56 4.49 12.40 -8.54
C LEU A 56 3.46 12.61 -7.42
N GLY A 57 2.88 11.52 -6.91
CA GLY A 57 1.88 11.57 -5.85
C GLY A 57 2.26 10.70 -4.66
N VAL A 58 2.24 11.27 -3.45
CA VAL A 58 2.60 10.58 -2.20
C VAL A 58 1.58 10.84 -1.09
N ALA A 59 1.54 9.97 -0.08
CA ALA A 59 0.63 10.14 1.03
C ALA A 59 1.16 11.19 2.01
N THR A 60 2.39 11.06 2.48
CA THR A 60 2.90 11.86 3.61
C THR A 60 3.83 13.00 3.19
N LEU A 61 3.99 13.99 4.07
CA LEU A 61 5.00 15.03 3.92
C LEU A 61 6.42 14.44 3.87
N ASP A 62 6.72 13.43 4.67
CA ASP A 62 8.04 12.79 4.72
C ASP A 62 8.39 12.05 3.41
N GLU A 63 7.41 11.42 2.77
CA GLU A 63 7.59 10.83 1.44
C GLU A 63 7.95 11.92 0.41
N ALA A 64 7.22 13.04 0.41
CA ALA A 64 7.46 14.15 -0.52
C ALA A 64 8.83 14.82 -0.29
N LEU A 65 9.19 15.10 0.96
CA LEU A 65 10.50 15.62 1.33
C LEU A 65 11.62 14.63 0.98
N THR A 66 11.36 13.32 1.01
CA THR A 66 12.33 12.30 0.58
C THR A 66 12.55 12.31 -0.94
N LEU A 67 11.50 12.51 -1.74
CA LEU A 67 11.62 12.74 -3.18
C LEU A 67 12.48 13.99 -3.47
N ARG A 68 12.19 15.11 -2.78
CA ARG A 68 12.95 16.37 -2.92
C ARG A 68 14.42 16.22 -2.52
N ARG A 69 14.72 15.57 -1.38
CA ARG A 69 16.10 15.26 -0.94
C ARG A 69 16.85 14.36 -1.93
N ALA A 70 16.16 13.52 -2.68
CA ALA A 70 16.74 12.71 -3.76
C ALA A 70 16.93 13.47 -5.09
N GLY A 71 16.71 14.79 -5.12
CA GLY A 71 16.91 15.64 -6.29
C GLY A 71 15.81 15.53 -7.36
N LEU A 72 14.63 15.00 -7.01
CA LEU A 72 13.50 14.95 -7.94
C LEU A 72 12.80 16.31 -7.97
N THR A 73 12.78 16.96 -9.13
CA THR A 73 12.26 18.32 -9.37
C THR A 73 10.86 18.35 -10.00
N ALA A 74 10.33 17.21 -10.46
CA ALA A 74 8.95 17.12 -10.94
C ALA A 74 7.96 17.57 -9.83
N PRO A 75 6.81 18.19 -10.16
CA PRO A 75 5.76 18.50 -9.18
C PRO A 75 5.36 17.28 -8.33
N VAL A 76 5.20 17.49 -7.02
CA VAL A 76 4.88 16.45 -6.03
C VAL A 76 3.67 16.91 -5.23
N LEU A 77 2.60 16.10 -5.20
CA LEU A 77 1.46 16.31 -4.30
C LEU A 77 1.54 15.38 -3.09
N ALA A 78 1.43 15.94 -1.88
CA ALA A 78 1.23 15.20 -0.63
C ALA A 78 -0.15 15.48 -0.02
N TRP A 79 -0.88 14.43 0.38
CA TRP A 79 -2.31 14.57 0.75
C TRP A 79 -2.78 14.12 2.13
N LEU A 80 -2.02 13.28 2.83
CA LEU A 80 -2.36 12.80 4.17
C LEU A 80 -1.57 13.59 5.21
N LEU A 81 -2.03 14.82 5.43
CA LEU A 81 -1.39 15.81 6.31
C LEU A 81 -2.14 15.84 7.65
N ALA A 82 -1.49 15.34 8.70
CA ALA A 82 -1.99 15.43 10.07
C ALA A 82 -1.81 16.87 10.62
N PRO A 83 -2.71 17.33 11.52
CA PRO A 83 -2.58 18.63 12.16
C PRO A 83 -1.25 18.80 12.89
N GLY A 84 -0.64 19.98 12.78
CA GLY A 84 0.59 20.34 13.48
C GLY A 84 1.89 19.75 12.90
N LEU A 85 1.84 19.13 11.71
CA LEU A 85 3.05 18.78 10.95
C LEU A 85 3.85 20.05 10.57
N PRO A 86 5.17 19.93 10.31
CA PRO A 86 5.99 21.06 9.90
C PRO A 86 5.76 21.42 8.42
N LEU A 87 4.52 21.76 8.04
CA LEU A 87 4.11 22.00 6.65
C LEU A 87 4.96 23.08 5.92
N HIS A 88 5.57 24.00 6.68
CA HIS A 88 6.51 24.99 6.16
C HIS A 88 7.75 24.38 5.47
N ASP A 89 8.20 23.19 5.88
CA ASP A 89 9.27 22.46 5.19
C ASP A 89 8.82 21.99 3.80
N GLY A 90 7.55 21.57 3.69
CA GLY A 90 6.92 21.20 2.41
C GLY A 90 6.79 22.41 1.48
N VAL A 91 6.30 23.52 2.00
CA VAL A 91 6.18 24.78 1.26
C VAL A 91 7.56 25.29 0.81
N ALA A 92 8.56 25.29 1.69
CA ALA A 92 9.93 25.66 1.36
C ALA A 92 10.51 24.78 0.23
N ALA A 93 10.28 23.46 0.31
CA ALA A 93 10.75 22.46 -0.65
C ALA A 93 9.90 22.35 -1.94
N ASP A 94 9.01 23.30 -2.22
CA ASP A 94 8.19 23.33 -3.44
C ASP A 94 7.34 22.05 -3.62
N ILE A 95 6.66 21.63 -2.55
CA ILE A 95 5.71 20.53 -2.55
C ILE A 95 4.29 21.11 -2.57
N ASP A 96 3.46 20.56 -3.44
CA ASP A 96 2.03 20.86 -3.52
C ASP A 96 1.31 20.07 -2.41
N LEU A 97 0.43 20.75 -1.68
CA LEU A 97 -0.16 20.25 -0.43
C LEU A 97 -1.69 20.24 -0.50
N ASN A 98 -2.29 19.15 -0.02
CA ASN A 98 -3.75 19.03 0.09
C ASN A 98 -4.33 19.96 1.16
N ALA A 99 -5.38 20.71 0.81
CA ALA A 99 -6.35 21.24 1.78
C ALA A 99 -7.70 20.55 1.59
N GLY A 100 -8.10 19.71 2.54
CA GLY A 100 -9.40 19.02 2.56
C GLY A 100 -10.35 19.54 3.62
N SER A 101 -10.01 20.62 4.31
CA SER A 101 -10.85 21.30 5.29
C SER A 101 -10.35 22.73 5.53
N LEU A 102 -11.20 23.59 6.09
CA LEU A 102 -10.85 24.96 6.46
C LEU A 102 -9.69 25.02 7.46
N ALA A 103 -9.63 24.06 8.40
CA ALA A 103 -8.54 23.96 9.36
C ALA A 103 -7.18 23.64 8.69
N GLN A 104 -7.16 22.68 7.75
CA GLN A 104 -5.95 22.36 6.99
C GLN A 104 -5.47 23.55 6.14
N LEU A 105 -6.38 24.30 5.53
CA LEU A 105 -6.04 25.52 4.79
C LEU A 105 -5.41 26.58 5.72
N GLY A 106 -5.93 26.76 6.93
CA GLY A 106 -5.36 27.68 7.94
C GLY A 106 -3.94 27.29 8.39
N GLU A 107 -3.65 26.00 8.54
CA GLU A 107 -2.29 25.52 8.80
C GLU A 107 -1.35 25.78 7.61
N LEU A 108 -1.82 25.61 6.37
CA LEU A 108 -1.05 25.88 5.15
C LEU A 108 -0.73 27.37 4.98
N VAL A 109 -1.68 28.26 5.27
CA VAL A 109 -1.46 29.72 5.31
C VAL A 109 -0.42 30.08 6.38
N THR A 110 -0.50 29.47 7.56
CA THR A 110 0.49 29.68 8.63
C THR A 110 1.88 29.19 8.22
N ALA A 111 1.95 28.06 7.51
CA ALA A 111 3.18 27.52 6.96
C ALA A 111 3.78 28.40 5.85
N ALA A 112 2.95 28.96 4.96
CA ALA A 112 3.36 29.89 3.91
C ALA A 112 4.05 31.13 4.48
N ARG A 113 3.42 31.76 5.50
CA ARG A 113 4.01 32.90 6.23
C ARG A 113 5.37 32.55 6.83
N ARG A 114 5.51 31.36 7.43
CA ARG A 114 6.77 30.88 8.02
C ARG A 114 7.84 30.55 6.98
N ALA A 115 7.45 30.04 5.81
CA ALA A 115 8.35 29.75 4.69
C ALA A 115 8.64 30.99 3.81
N GLN A 116 7.97 32.13 4.08
CA GLN A 116 8.07 33.38 3.32
C GLN A 116 7.76 33.24 1.82
N ARG A 117 6.87 32.30 1.46
CA ARG A 117 6.40 32.05 0.09
C ARG A 117 4.99 31.43 0.13
N PRO A 118 4.14 31.63 -0.90
CA PRO A 118 2.81 31.03 -0.92
C PRO A 118 2.86 29.50 -0.83
N ALA A 119 1.91 28.92 -0.11
CA ALA A 119 1.67 27.48 -0.14
C ALA A 119 1.01 27.10 -1.47
N ARG A 120 1.53 26.09 -2.15
CA ARG A 120 0.92 25.52 -3.36
C ARG A 120 -0.15 24.50 -2.93
N VAL A 121 -1.41 24.78 -3.20
CA VAL A 121 -2.55 24.05 -2.60
C VAL A 121 -3.39 23.33 -3.65
N HIS A 122 -3.71 22.07 -3.38
CA HIS A 122 -4.76 21.32 -4.07
C HIS A 122 -5.98 21.17 -3.15
N LEU A 123 -7.09 21.82 -3.48
CA LEU A 123 -8.34 21.75 -2.73
C LEU A 123 -9.01 20.40 -2.96
N LYS A 124 -9.32 19.68 -1.89
CA LYS A 124 -9.99 18.38 -1.97
C LYS A 124 -11.47 18.50 -1.68
N LEU A 125 -12.28 18.09 -2.65
CA LEU A 125 -13.73 18.05 -2.59
C LEU A 125 -14.14 16.59 -2.37
N ASP A 126 -14.86 16.27 -1.30
CA ASP A 126 -15.42 14.94 -1.11
C ASP A 126 -16.73 14.83 -1.88
N THR A 127 -16.74 13.99 -2.92
CA THR A 127 -17.87 13.81 -3.82
C THR A 127 -18.70 12.56 -3.51
N GLY A 128 -18.43 11.88 -2.38
CA GLY A 128 -19.15 10.69 -1.95
C GLY A 128 -18.28 9.57 -1.37
N LEU A 129 -16.97 9.78 -1.19
CA LEU A 129 -16.07 8.80 -0.59
C LEU A 129 -16.07 8.86 0.94
N ALA A 130 -16.52 9.97 1.53
CA ALA A 130 -16.63 10.18 2.97
C ALA A 130 -15.34 9.85 3.74
N ARG A 131 -14.18 10.19 3.15
CA ARG A 131 -12.84 9.89 3.69
C ARG A 131 -12.02 11.14 3.98
N GLY A 132 -12.38 12.27 3.39
CA GLY A 132 -11.71 13.55 3.60
C GLY A 132 -11.60 14.35 2.31
N GLY A 133 -11.40 15.65 2.45
CA GLY A 133 -11.96 16.61 1.50
C GLY A 133 -13.22 17.21 2.12
N ALA A 134 -13.53 18.45 1.74
CA ALA A 134 -14.71 19.13 2.25
C ALA A 134 -15.96 18.54 1.59
N THR A 135 -17.03 18.37 2.37
CA THR A 135 -18.36 18.00 1.86
C THR A 135 -19.01 19.18 1.12
N PRO A 136 -20.06 18.96 0.30
CA PRO A 136 -20.76 20.05 -0.40
C PRO A 136 -21.25 21.19 0.51
N ALA A 137 -21.61 20.88 1.77
CA ALA A 137 -22.02 21.89 2.75
C ALA A 137 -20.84 22.73 3.30
N GLU A 138 -19.61 22.23 3.21
CA GLU A 138 -18.38 22.89 3.67
C GLU A 138 -17.65 23.64 2.56
N TRP A 139 -17.94 23.35 1.28
CA TRP A 139 -17.31 24.01 0.13
C TRP A 139 -17.39 25.55 0.19
N PRO A 140 -18.53 26.21 0.48
CA PRO A 140 -18.60 27.67 0.50
C PRO A 140 -17.55 28.31 1.41
N ALA A 141 -17.43 27.80 2.64
CA ALA A 141 -16.49 28.32 3.63
C ALA A 141 -15.02 27.99 3.30
N LEU A 142 -14.74 26.82 2.73
CA LEU A 142 -13.39 26.48 2.26
C LEU A 142 -12.97 27.34 1.06
N LEU A 143 -13.86 27.53 0.10
CA LEU A 143 -13.59 28.27 -1.14
C LEU A 143 -13.45 29.77 -0.89
N GLU A 144 -14.29 30.36 -0.05
CA GLU A 144 -14.15 31.75 0.38
C GLU A 144 -12.78 32.00 1.05
N ALA A 145 -12.37 31.11 1.97
CA ALA A 145 -11.08 31.20 2.63
C ALA A 145 -9.90 30.97 1.66
N ALA A 146 -10.05 30.06 0.68
CA ALA A 146 -9.02 29.79 -0.32
C ALA A 146 -8.83 30.98 -1.29
N ALA A 147 -9.93 31.58 -1.75
CA ALA A 147 -9.92 32.77 -2.59
C ALA A 147 -9.28 33.96 -1.87
N LYS A 148 -9.60 34.14 -0.58
CA LYS A 148 -8.97 35.15 0.27
C LYS A 148 -7.46 34.91 0.41
N ALA A 149 -7.04 33.70 0.78
CA ALA A 149 -5.62 33.36 0.94
C ALA A 149 -4.82 33.55 -0.36
N GLN A 150 -5.46 33.32 -1.52
CA GLN A 150 -4.87 33.59 -2.83
C GLN A 150 -4.75 35.09 -3.13
N ALA A 151 -5.78 35.88 -2.83
CA ALA A 151 -5.74 37.35 -2.99
C ALA A 151 -4.72 38.02 -2.05
N GLU A 152 -4.48 37.45 -0.86
CA GLU A 152 -3.46 37.89 0.10
C GLU A 152 -2.04 37.38 -0.22
N GLY A 153 -1.88 36.55 -1.27
CA GLY A 153 -0.58 36.01 -1.71
C GLY A 153 0.00 34.91 -0.80
N GLU A 154 -0.84 34.31 0.05
CA GLU A 154 -0.46 33.31 1.05
C GLU A 154 -0.64 31.88 0.53
N ALA A 155 -1.49 31.70 -0.48
CA ALA A 155 -1.68 30.43 -1.18
C ALA A 155 -1.74 30.62 -2.71
N GLU A 156 -1.36 29.58 -3.45
CA GLU A 156 -1.64 29.41 -4.87
C GLU A 156 -2.58 28.21 -5.00
N ILE A 157 -3.80 28.40 -5.51
CA ILE A 157 -4.75 27.29 -5.68
C ILE A 157 -4.45 26.59 -7.01
N VAL A 158 -3.51 25.65 -6.96
CA VAL A 158 -2.97 24.94 -8.13
C VAL A 158 -3.98 23.95 -8.71
N GLY A 159 -4.76 23.30 -7.86
CA GLY A 159 -5.67 22.25 -8.30
C GLY A 159 -6.90 22.05 -7.41
N ALA A 160 -7.89 21.35 -7.98
CA ALA A 160 -9.07 20.87 -7.27
C ALA A 160 -9.28 19.39 -7.59
N TRP A 161 -9.62 18.58 -6.58
CA TRP A 161 -9.61 17.13 -6.74
C TRP A 161 -10.56 16.34 -5.85
N SER A 162 -10.92 15.16 -6.34
CA SER A 162 -11.67 14.14 -5.60
C SER A 162 -11.08 12.75 -5.84
N HIS A 163 -11.71 11.70 -5.30
CA HIS A 163 -11.32 10.32 -5.50
C HIS A 163 -12.55 9.41 -5.53
N PHE A 164 -12.60 8.50 -6.52
CA PHE A 164 -13.71 7.58 -6.67
C PHE A 164 -13.83 6.56 -5.53
N VAL A 165 -15.06 6.14 -5.27
CA VAL A 165 -15.45 5.02 -4.39
C VAL A 165 -15.18 3.69 -5.07
N TYR A 166 -15.66 3.52 -6.30
CA TYR A 166 -15.81 2.19 -6.93
C TYR A 166 -15.50 2.20 -8.43
N ALA A 167 -14.47 2.94 -8.85
CA ALA A 167 -14.06 3.02 -10.26
C ALA A 167 -13.48 1.70 -10.80
N ASP A 168 -13.10 0.78 -9.89
CA ASP A 168 -12.74 -0.62 -10.11
C ASP A 168 -13.94 -1.52 -10.45
N ALA A 169 -15.18 -1.01 -10.38
CA ALA A 169 -16.37 -1.64 -10.93
C ALA A 169 -16.91 -0.84 -12.14
N PRO A 170 -16.44 -1.10 -13.38
CA PRO A 170 -16.89 -0.38 -14.57
C PRO A 170 -18.41 -0.40 -14.73
N GLY A 171 -19.00 0.77 -14.97
CA GLY A 171 -20.45 0.94 -15.10
C GLY A 171 -21.22 1.10 -13.78
N HIS A 172 -20.55 1.13 -12.62
CA HIS A 172 -21.23 1.40 -11.35
C HIS A 172 -21.73 2.85 -11.25
N GLU A 173 -23.00 3.04 -10.87
CA GLU A 173 -23.69 4.34 -10.88
C GLU A 173 -23.00 5.45 -10.06
N THR A 174 -22.26 5.07 -9.01
CA THR A 174 -21.51 6.02 -8.18
C THR A 174 -20.43 6.76 -8.96
N ILE A 175 -19.91 6.21 -10.06
CA ILE A 175 -18.87 6.86 -10.88
C ILE A 175 -19.46 8.12 -11.54
N ASP A 176 -20.63 8.00 -12.16
CA ASP A 176 -21.31 9.12 -12.82
C ASP A 176 -21.84 10.14 -11.81
N HIS A 177 -22.37 9.67 -10.68
CA HIS A 177 -22.77 10.55 -9.58
C HIS A 177 -21.59 11.37 -9.04
N GLN A 178 -20.43 10.73 -8.78
CA GLN A 178 -19.25 11.43 -8.30
C GLN A 178 -18.67 12.41 -9.31
N LEU A 179 -18.83 12.18 -10.61
CA LEU A 179 -18.44 13.14 -11.66
C LEU A 179 -19.36 14.36 -11.69
N ALA A 180 -20.67 14.16 -11.58
CA ALA A 180 -21.64 15.27 -11.49
C ALA A 180 -21.36 16.15 -10.26
N VAL A 181 -21.22 15.53 -9.08
CA VAL A 181 -20.89 16.25 -7.83
C VAL A 181 -19.50 16.91 -7.90
N PHE A 182 -18.53 16.33 -8.60
CA PHE A 182 -17.24 17.00 -8.83
C PHE A 182 -17.38 18.24 -9.72
N ALA A 183 -18.18 18.16 -10.79
CA ALA A 183 -18.45 19.30 -11.67
C ALA A 183 -19.20 20.44 -10.93
N GLU A 184 -20.16 20.12 -10.06
CA GLU A 184 -20.82 21.09 -9.17
C GLU A 184 -19.82 21.78 -8.24
N GLY A 185 -18.87 21.03 -7.66
CA GLY A 185 -17.82 21.58 -6.80
C GLY A 185 -16.85 22.49 -7.53
N LEU A 186 -16.52 22.17 -8.79
CA LEU A 186 -15.71 23.03 -9.67
C LEU A 186 -16.46 24.32 -10.04
N ALA A 187 -17.73 24.23 -10.46
CA ALA A 187 -18.56 25.38 -10.75
C ALA A 187 -18.79 26.27 -9.51
N THR A 188 -18.81 25.68 -8.32
CA THR A 188 -18.83 26.43 -7.05
C THR A 188 -17.51 27.16 -6.82
N ALA A 189 -16.36 26.54 -7.11
CA ALA A 189 -15.05 27.20 -7.00
C ALA A 189 -14.91 28.42 -7.95
N GLU A 190 -15.41 28.29 -9.18
CA GLU A 190 -15.45 29.39 -10.16
C GLU A 190 -16.24 30.60 -9.64
N GLN A 191 -17.32 30.41 -8.88
CA GLN A 191 -18.09 31.51 -8.25
C GLN A 191 -17.29 32.31 -7.21
N TYR A 192 -16.25 31.72 -6.62
CA TYR A 192 -15.30 32.40 -5.72
C TYR A 192 -14.07 32.94 -6.46
N GLY A 193 -14.04 32.91 -7.81
CA GLY A 193 -12.90 33.32 -8.62
C GLY A 193 -11.71 32.37 -8.55
N ILE A 194 -11.95 31.10 -8.20
CA ILE A 194 -10.92 30.06 -8.19
C ILE A 194 -11.04 29.25 -9.48
N GLU A 195 -10.05 29.40 -10.36
CA GLU A 195 -9.88 28.62 -11.58
C GLU A 195 -8.61 27.74 -11.44
N PRO A 196 -8.72 26.50 -10.92
CA PRO A 196 -7.56 25.66 -10.66
C PRO A 196 -6.96 25.15 -11.97
N ARG A 197 -5.62 25.26 -12.12
CA ARG A 197 -4.90 24.74 -13.29
C ARG A 197 -5.06 23.23 -13.48
N TYR A 198 -5.20 22.48 -12.39
CA TYR A 198 -5.33 21.02 -12.43
C TYR A 198 -6.58 20.52 -11.72
N ARG A 199 -7.57 20.09 -12.50
CA ARG A 199 -8.73 19.33 -12.04
C ARG A 199 -8.42 17.85 -12.17
N HIS A 200 -8.63 17.06 -11.12
CA HIS A 200 -8.31 15.63 -11.16
C HIS A 200 -9.14 14.73 -10.25
N ILE A 201 -9.75 13.68 -10.81
CA ILE A 201 -10.51 12.67 -10.06
C ILE A 201 -10.08 11.23 -10.35
N ALA A 202 -9.67 10.92 -11.58
CA ALA A 202 -9.28 9.58 -12.01
C ALA A 202 -8.13 8.96 -11.19
N ASN A 203 -8.39 7.77 -10.65
CA ASN A 203 -7.41 6.82 -10.15
C ASN A 203 -7.01 5.84 -11.27
N SER A 204 -6.22 4.80 -10.98
CA SER A 204 -5.81 3.78 -11.98
C SER A 204 -6.98 3.22 -12.81
N ALA A 205 -8.10 2.88 -12.17
CA ALA A 205 -9.23 2.25 -12.84
C ALA A 205 -9.92 3.22 -13.80
N ALA A 206 -10.29 4.41 -13.32
CA ALA A 206 -10.87 5.46 -14.16
C ALA A 206 -9.91 5.96 -15.26
N THR A 207 -8.59 5.92 -15.04
CA THR A 207 -7.59 6.22 -16.08
C THR A 207 -7.70 5.23 -17.26
N LEU A 208 -8.03 3.97 -16.99
CA LEU A 208 -8.15 2.91 -17.99
C LEU A 208 -9.56 2.81 -18.61
N THR A 209 -10.61 3.24 -17.91
CA THR A 209 -12.02 2.98 -18.31
C THR A 209 -12.88 4.23 -18.54
N ARG A 210 -12.45 5.42 -18.09
CA ARG A 210 -13.26 6.66 -18.10
C ARG A 210 -12.49 7.88 -18.62
N PRO A 211 -12.30 8.00 -19.95
CA PRO A 211 -11.65 9.17 -20.58
C PRO A 211 -12.28 10.51 -20.21
N ASP A 212 -13.59 10.52 -19.95
CA ASP A 212 -14.36 11.69 -19.48
C ASP A 212 -13.99 12.12 -18.05
N ALA A 213 -13.41 11.23 -17.25
CA ALA A 213 -12.93 11.52 -15.89
C ALA A 213 -11.45 11.95 -15.82
N HIS A 214 -10.77 12.11 -16.97
CA HIS A 214 -9.33 12.41 -17.02
C HIS A 214 -9.01 13.87 -16.65
N TYR A 215 -9.88 14.82 -17.01
CA TYR A 215 -9.67 16.26 -16.82
C TYR A 215 -8.25 16.71 -17.25
N ASP A 216 -7.49 17.38 -16.37
CA ASP A 216 -6.16 17.91 -16.69
C ASP A 216 -5.04 16.99 -16.18
N LEU A 217 -5.32 16.10 -15.21
CA LEU A 217 -4.35 15.25 -14.54
C LEU A 217 -4.97 13.93 -14.06
N VAL A 218 -4.40 12.79 -14.48
CA VAL A 218 -4.77 11.45 -13.98
C VAL A 218 -3.80 10.97 -12.90
N ARG A 219 -4.28 10.14 -11.95
CA ARG A 219 -3.47 9.67 -10.80
C ARG A 219 -3.39 8.13 -10.70
N PRO A 220 -2.79 7.44 -11.68
CA PRO A 220 -2.55 6.01 -11.59
C PRO A 220 -1.58 5.67 -10.45
N GLY A 221 -1.97 4.69 -9.64
CA GLY A 221 -1.13 4.03 -8.63
C GLY A 221 -0.84 2.61 -9.05
N VAL A 222 -1.70 1.65 -8.67
CA VAL A 222 -1.49 0.20 -8.91
C VAL A 222 -1.11 -0.16 -10.37
N ALA A 223 -1.63 0.58 -11.35
CA ALA A 223 -1.35 0.37 -12.77
C ALA A 223 0.08 0.74 -13.18
N VAL A 224 0.75 1.68 -12.48
CA VAL A 224 2.19 1.99 -12.67
C VAL A 224 3.04 0.74 -12.43
N TYR A 225 2.63 -0.08 -11.46
CA TYR A 225 3.28 -1.33 -11.05
C TYR A 225 2.86 -2.54 -11.89
N GLY A 226 2.02 -2.33 -12.91
CA GLY A 226 1.55 -3.35 -13.81
C GLY A 226 0.41 -4.22 -13.29
N LEU A 227 -0.17 -3.84 -12.15
CA LEU A 227 -1.23 -4.59 -11.49
C LEU A 227 -2.59 -4.02 -11.91
N SER A 228 -3.50 -4.91 -12.36
CA SER A 228 -4.86 -4.50 -12.73
C SER A 228 -5.65 -4.02 -11.51
N PRO A 229 -6.34 -2.86 -11.60
CA PRO A 229 -7.40 -2.48 -10.67
C PRO A 229 -8.78 -2.97 -11.13
N LEU A 230 -8.88 -3.67 -12.26
CA LEU A 230 -10.15 -4.06 -12.90
C LEU A 230 -10.37 -5.58 -12.83
N PRO A 231 -11.63 -6.04 -12.94
CA PRO A 231 -11.97 -7.45 -13.10
C PRO A 231 -11.25 -8.12 -14.30
N PRO A 232 -11.04 -9.46 -14.28
CA PRO A 232 -10.27 -10.18 -15.30
C PRO A 232 -10.75 -10.01 -16.75
N GLU A 233 -12.03 -9.73 -16.96
CA GLU A 233 -12.64 -9.45 -18.27
C GLU A 233 -12.20 -8.11 -18.89
N HIS A 234 -11.49 -7.25 -18.15
CA HIS A 234 -10.94 -5.99 -18.61
C HIS A 234 -9.39 -6.03 -18.68
N PRO A 235 -8.80 -6.66 -19.70
CA PRO A 235 -7.34 -6.75 -19.85
C PRO A 235 -6.73 -5.35 -20.08
N THR A 236 -5.69 -5.03 -19.31
CA THR A 236 -5.09 -3.68 -19.29
C THR A 236 -3.86 -3.53 -20.19
N GLY A 237 -3.27 -4.64 -20.66
CA GLY A 237 -2.00 -4.66 -21.39
C GLY A 237 -0.75 -4.33 -20.55
N LEU A 238 -0.91 -4.16 -19.23
CA LEU A 238 0.17 -3.79 -18.32
C LEU A 238 0.96 -5.02 -17.83
N ARG A 239 2.25 -4.84 -17.53
CA ARG A 239 3.19 -5.90 -17.10
C ARG A 239 3.54 -5.74 -15.62
N PRO A 240 3.19 -6.69 -14.72
CA PRO A 240 3.56 -6.60 -13.30
C PRO A 240 5.08 -6.51 -13.11
N ALA A 241 5.53 -5.55 -12.30
CA ALA A 241 6.95 -5.25 -12.15
C ALA A 241 7.65 -6.03 -11.02
N MET A 242 6.90 -6.59 -10.05
CA MET A 242 7.47 -7.27 -8.88
C MET A 242 7.55 -8.79 -9.04
N THR A 243 8.67 -9.39 -8.64
CA THR A 243 8.81 -10.84 -8.41
C THR A 243 9.35 -11.10 -7.00
N ALA A 244 8.56 -11.76 -6.15
CA ALA A 244 8.98 -12.16 -4.80
C ALA A 244 9.43 -13.63 -4.80
N ARG A 245 10.69 -13.89 -4.44
CA ARG A 245 11.27 -15.24 -4.54
C ARG A 245 12.30 -15.56 -3.46
N ALA A 246 12.47 -16.84 -3.17
CA ALA A 246 13.42 -17.35 -2.19
C ALA A 246 14.06 -18.67 -2.66
N ARG A 247 15.24 -19.00 -2.12
CA ARG A 247 15.85 -20.30 -2.30
C ARG A 247 15.39 -21.26 -1.21
N VAL A 248 15.06 -22.49 -1.58
CA VAL A 248 14.73 -23.56 -0.64
C VAL A 248 15.92 -23.79 0.29
N THR A 249 15.72 -23.62 1.60
CA THR A 249 16.78 -23.78 2.61
C THR A 249 17.07 -25.26 2.90
N LEU A 250 16.02 -26.09 2.90
CA LEU A 250 16.08 -27.50 3.26
C LEU A 250 14.98 -28.27 2.53
N THR A 251 15.32 -29.46 2.04
CA THR A 251 14.32 -30.49 1.71
C THR A 251 14.49 -31.69 2.63
N LYS A 252 13.38 -32.35 2.98
CA LYS A 252 13.39 -33.58 3.78
C LYS A 252 12.27 -34.53 3.39
N ARG A 253 12.59 -35.82 3.32
CA ARG A 253 11.59 -36.90 3.17
C ARG A 253 10.92 -37.16 4.52
N VAL A 254 9.60 -37.32 4.54
CA VAL A 254 8.81 -37.60 5.75
C VAL A 254 7.75 -38.68 5.46
N PRO A 255 7.38 -39.52 6.46
CA PRO A 255 6.35 -40.55 6.29
C PRO A 255 4.95 -39.95 6.12
N ALA A 256 3.99 -40.80 5.76
CA ALA A 256 2.56 -40.48 5.81
C ALA A 256 2.11 -40.19 7.25
N GLY A 257 1.12 -39.30 7.41
CA GLY A 257 0.59 -38.89 8.71
C GLY A 257 1.47 -37.88 9.47
N GLN A 258 2.56 -37.39 8.86
CA GLN A 258 3.41 -36.37 9.47
C GLN A 258 2.67 -35.03 9.55
N GLY A 259 2.46 -34.53 10.76
CA GLY A 259 1.97 -33.17 10.99
C GLY A 259 2.99 -32.10 10.57
N VAL A 260 2.54 -31.02 9.94
CA VAL A 260 3.40 -29.96 9.38
C VAL A 260 3.06 -28.60 9.96
N SER A 261 4.10 -27.86 10.36
CA SER A 261 4.04 -26.52 10.97
C SER A 261 3.19 -26.44 12.26
N TYR A 262 3.04 -25.24 12.82
CA TYR A 262 2.39 -25.02 14.12
C TYR A 262 0.96 -25.57 14.20
N GLY A 263 0.70 -26.36 15.24
CA GLY A 263 -0.61 -26.98 15.48
C GLY A 263 -0.99 -28.06 14.48
N HIS A 264 -0.05 -28.53 13.64
CA HIS A 264 -0.25 -29.56 12.62
C HIS A 264 -1.53 -29.34 11.78
N ALA A 265 -1.72 -28.10 11.33
CA ALA A 265 -2.87 -27.72 10.49
C ALA A 265 -2.85 -28.37 9.08
N TYR A 266 -1.78 -29.09 8.75
CA TYR A 266 -1.62 -29.95 7.60
C TYR A 266 -0.99 -31.27 8.04
N HIS A 267 -1.41 -32.37 7.44
CA HIS A 267 -0.81 -33.70 7.61
C HIS A 267 -0.55 -34.31 6.24
N THR A 268 0.61 -34.95 6.08
CA THR A 268 0.96 -35.64 4.83
C THR A 268 0.05 -36.85 4.60
N SER A 269 -0.52 -36.99 3.40
CA SER A 269 -1.41 -38.12 3.07
C SER A 269 -0.66 -39.38 2.61
N ARG A 270 0.63 -39.23 2.27
CA ARG A 270 1.57 -40.29 1.87
C ARG A 270 2.99 -39.92 2.32
N GLU A 271 3.95 -40.81 2.12
CA GLU A 271 5.37 -40.43 2.20
C GLU A 271 5.65 -39.35 1.14
N THR A 272 6.38 -38.31 1.52
CA THR A 272 6.55 -37.12 0.67
C THR A 272 7.82 -36.33 1.01
N THR A 273 8.27 -35.50 0.09
CA THR A 273 9.33 -34.51 0.31
C THR A 273 8.71 -33.17 0.72
N LEU A 274 9.11 -32.63 1.88
CA LEU A 274 8.78 -31.27 2.30
C LEU A 274 9.94 -30.33 1.99
N ALA A 275 9.64 -29.17 1.39
CA ALA A 275 10.60 -28.10 1.12
C ALA A 275 10.34 -26.89 2.04
N LEU A 276 11.40 -26.33 2.61
CA LEU A 276 11.37 -25.18 3.51
C LEU A 276 11.84 -23.93 2.78
N VAL A 277 10.98 -22.91 2.71
CA VAL A 277 11.23 -21.65 2.00
C VAL A 277 11.37 -20.51 3.03
N PRO A 278 12.48 -19.75 3.04
CA PRO A 278 12.81 -18.76 4.07
C PRO A 278 12.15 -17.39 3.80
N LEU A 279 10.81 -17.40 3.70
CA LEU A 279 9.95 -16.22 3.68
C LEU A 279 8.72 -16.50 4.55
N GLY A 280 8.42 -15.60 5.49
CA GLY A 280 7.25 -15.69 6.36
C GLY A 280 6.52 -14.37 6.55
N TYR A 281 5.64 -14.30 7.55
CA TYR A 281 4.81 -13.11 7.78
C TYR A 281 5.55 -11.88 8.30
N GLY A 282 6.78 -12.03 8.80
CA GLY A 282 7.70 -10.92 9.07
C GLY A 282 8.36 -10.36 7.81
N ASP A 283 8.32 -11.10 6.70
CA ASP A 283 8.96 -10.76 5.42
C ASP A 283 7.95 -10.27 4.36
N GLY A 284 6.65 -10.40 4.64
CA GLY A 284 5.54 -9.94 3.79
C GLY A 284 4.45 -10.99 3.57
N VAL A 285 4.74 -12.28 3.75
CA VAL A 285 3.81 -13.39 3.43
C VAL A 285 2.55 -13.32 4.33
N PRO A 286 1.34 -13.09 3.79
CA PRO A 286 0.14 -13.02 4.63
C PRO A 286 -0.08 -14.31 5.41
N ARG A 287 -0.24 -14.23 6.74
CA ARG A 287 -0.46 -15.44 7.56
C ARG A 287 -1.74 -16.20 7.17
N HIS A 288 -2.71 -15.50 6.59
CA HIS A 288 -3.94 -16.07 6.02
C HIS A 288 -3.68 -16.99 4.81
N ALA A 289 -2.50 -16.92 4.17
CA ALA A 289 -2.08 -17.84 3.11
C ALA A 289 -1.75 -19.27 3.60
N SER A 290 -1.88 -19.55 4.91
CA SER A 290 -1.74 -20.89 5.48
C SER A 290 -2.71 -21.88 4.81
N ASN A 291 -2.23 -23.00 4.29
CA ASN A 291 -3.02 -24.00 3.53
C ASN A 291 -3.69 -23.51 2.22
N VAL A 292 -3.46 -22.28 1.76
CA VAL A 292 -4.13 -21.73 0.55
C VAL A 292 -3.21 -20.97 -0.41
N GLY A 293 -2.10 -20.38 0.07
CA GLY A 293 -1.22 -19.56 -0.77
C GLY A 293 -0.46 -20.37 -1.83
N PRO A 294 -0.49 -19.95 -3.11
CA PRO A 294 0.21 -20.62 -4.20
C PRO A 294 1.68 -20.20 -4.30
N VAL A 295 2.58 -21.15 -4.58
CA VAL A 295 4.02 -20.91 -4.78
C VAL A 295 4.52 -21.81 -5.91
N SER A 296 5.24 -21.27 -6.89
CA SER A 296 5.90 -22.07 -7.92
C SER A 296 7.23 -22.63 -7.41
N LEU A 297 7.42 -23.95 -7.50
CA LEU A 297 8.67 -24.63 -7.16
C LEU A 297 8.85 -25.92 -7.97
N GLY A 298 9.92 -25.99 -8.77
CA GLY A 298 10.22 -27.12 -9.64
C GLY A 298 9.28 -27.22 -10.84
N GLY A 299 8.92 -26.08 -11.46
CA GLY A 299 8.02 -26.02 -12.62
C GLY A 299 6.56 -26.36 -12.31
N ARG A 300 6.15 -26.31 -11.04
CA ARG A 300 4.79 -26.60 -10.59
C ARG A 300 4.35 -25.63 -9.50
N THR A 301 3.11 -25.16 -9.57
CA THR A 301 2.44 -24.44 -8.49
C THR A 301 2.07 -25.41 -7.36
N ARG A 302 2.42 -25.05 -6.14
CA ARG A 302 2.20 -25.81 -4.90
C ARG A 302 1.51 -24.92 -3.88
N THR A 303 0.66 -25.50 -3.04
CA THR A 303 0.04 -24.77 -1.93
C THR A 303 0.92 -24.85 -0.68
N ILE A 304 0.94 -23.78 0.13
CA ILE A 304 1.59 -23.78 1.44
C ILE A 304 1.05 -24.92 2.32
N ALA A 305 1.94 -25.81 2.78
CA ALA A 305 1.61 -26.94 3.63
C ALA A 305 1.72 -26.54 5.11
N GLY A 306 0.57 -26.30 5.75
CA GLY A 306 0.46 -25.91 7.15
C GLY A 306 0.43 -24.41 7.36
N ARG A 307 0.76 -23.97 8.58
CA ARG A 307 0.75 -22.55 8.95
C ARG A 307 1.98 -21.81 8.43
N VAL A 308 1.77 -20.59 7.92
CA VAL A 308 2.82 -19.60 7.68
C VAL A 308 3.45 -19.19 9.02
N CYS A 309 4.78 -19.28 9.11
CA CYS A 309 5.57 -18.87 10.27
C CYS A 309 6.10 -17.44 10.09
N MET A 310 6.80 -16.90 11.09
CA MET A 310 7.34 -15.53 11.02
C MET A 310 8.35 -15.36 9.89
N ASP A 311 9.22 -16.35 9.68
CA ASP A 311 10.39 -16.24 8.78
C ASP A 311 10.42 -17.34 7.70
N GLN A 312 9.37 -18.15 7.59
CA GLN A 312 9.36 -19.34 6.71
C GLN A 312 7.96 -19.89 6.39
N ILE A 313 7.87 -20.58 5.25
CA ILE A 313 6.75 -21.45 4.84
C ILE A 313 7.28 -22.85 4.46
N ILE A 314 6.39 -23.83 4.42
CA ILE A 314 6.68 -25.21 3.99
C ILE A 314 5.81 -25.52 2.77
N LEU A 315 6.35 -26.26 1.81
CA LEU A 315 5.64 -26.79 0.65
C LEU A 315 5.73 -28.32 0.63
N ASP A 316 4.62 -28.99 0.34
CA ASP A 316 4.62 -30.42 0.03
C ASP A 316 4.97 -30.63 -1.45
N CYS A 317 6.05 -31.36 -1.71
CA CYS A 317 6.62 -31.54 -3.04
C CYS A 317 6.32 -32.93 -3.64
N GLY A 318 5.68 -33.83 -2.91
CA GLY A 318 5.48 -35.21 -3.35
C GLY A 318 6.80 -35.94 -3.58
N ASP A 319 6.88 -36.62 -4.72
CA ASP A 319 8.07 -37.34 -5.20
C ASP A 319 8.88 -36.52 -6.20
N ASP A 320 8.55 -35.24 -6.38
CA ASP A 320 9.24 -34.37 -7.33
C ASP A 320 10.68 -34.09 -6.86
N PRO A 321 11.67 -34.05 -7.78
CA PRO A 321 13.08 -33.86 -7.45
C PRO A 321 13.36 -32.38 -7.09
N VAL A 322 13.05 -32.01 -5.85
CA VAL A 322 13.30 -30.68 -5.27
C VAL A 322 14.46 -30.76 -4.29
N ALA A 323 15.40 -29.83 -4.40
CA ALA A 323 16.63 -29.74 -3.61
C ALA A 323 16.75 -28.41 -2.86
N ALA A 324 17.63 -28.37 -1.86
CA ALA A 324 18.05 -27.10 -1.27
C ALA A 324 18.82 -26.26 -2.32
N GLY A 325 18.54 -24.96 -2.37
CA GLY A 325 19.06 -24.03 -3.37
C GLY A 325 18.12 -23.77 -4.56
N ASP A 326 17.13 -24.63 -4.80
CA ASP A 326 16.08 -24.42 -5.81
C ASP A 326 15.30 -23.13 -5.55
N VAL A 327 14.84 -22.48 -6.61
CA VAL A 327 14.10 -21.21 -6.50
C VAL A 327 12.60 -21.49 -6.35
N ALA A 328 12.04 -21.04 -5.24
CA ALA A 328 10.61 -20.90 -5.02
C ALA A 328 10.19 -19.46 -5.36
N VAL A 329 9.27 -19.30 -6.31
CA VAL A 329 8.66 -18.00 -6.66
C VAL A 329 7.30 -17.93 -6.00
N LEU A 330 7.11 -16.98 -5.08
CA LEU A 330 5.81 -16.76 -4.44
C LEU A 330 4.87 -16.16 -5.48
N PHE A 331 5.26 -15.02 -6.05
CA PHE A 331 4.58 -14.44 -7.21
C PHE A 331 5.53 -13.69 -8.14
N GLY A 332 5.11 -13.53 -9.39
CA GLY A 332 5.80 -12.79 -10.45
C GLY A 332 4.81 -12.19 -11.46
N PRO A 333 5.24 -11.92 -12.71
CA PRO A 333 4.38 -11.37 -13.76
C PRO A 333 3.38 -12.38 -14.34
N GLY A 334 3.58 -13.68 -14.12
CA GLY A 334 2.69 -14.77 -14.58
C GLY A 334 2.90 -15.23 -16.02
N ASP A 335 3.85 -14.63 -16.74
CA ASP A 335 4.22 -14.94 -18.13
C ASP A 335 4.85 -16.34 -18.30
N ASP A 336 5.44 -16.89 -17.24
CA ASP A 336 5.97 -18.26 -17.17
C ASP A 336 5.04 -19.26 -16.44
N GLY A 337 3.81 -18.85 -16.11
CA GLY A 337 2.86 -19.64 -15.30
C GLY A 337 3.16 -19.65 -13.80
N THR A 338 4.08 -18.81 -13.31
CA THR A 338 4.17 -18.50 -11.88
C THR A 338 2.87 -17.83 -11.37
N PRO A 339 2.51 -18.00 -10.09
CA PRO A 339 1.41 -17.23 -9.50
C PRO A 339 1.67 -15.73 -9.61
N THR A 340 0.61 -14.94 -9.71
CA THR A 340 0.63 -13.49 -9.71
C THR A 340 0.28 -12.94 -8.32
N ALA A 341 0.48 -11.63 -8.13
CA ALA A 341 -0.03 -10.95 -6.93
C ALA A 341 -1.57 -10.97 -6.84
N THR A 342 -2.28 -11.19 -7.96
CA THR A 342 -3.74 -11.37 -7.98
C THR A 342 -4.13 -12.77 -7.49
N ASP A 343 -3.45 -13.84 -7.93
CA ASP A 343 -3.71 -15.21 -7.45
C ASP A 343 -3.52 -15.32 -5.92
N TRP A 344 -2.52 -14.63 -5.39
CA TRP A 344 -2.31 -14.50 -3.93
C TRP A 344 -3.42 -13.74 -3.22
N ALA A 345 -3.95 -12.70 -3.86
CA ALA A 345 -5.02 -11.88 -3.31
C ALA A 345 -6.34 -12.65 -3.24
N GLU A 346 -6.69 -13.35 -4.32
CA GLU A 346 -7.86 -14.23 -4.41
C GLU A 346 -7.78 -15.37 -3.39
N ALA A 347 -6.63 -16.03 -3.26
CA ALA A 347 -6.42 -17.14 -2.34
C ALA A 347 -6.65 -16.79 -0.85
N ILE A 348 -6.60 -15.51 -0.47
CA ILE A 348 -6.80 -15.05 0.91
C ILE A 348 -7.93 -14.03 1.09
N GLY A 349 -8.69 -13.70 0.03
CA GLY A 349 -9.79 -12.74 0.08
C GLY A 349 -9.36 -11.28 0.28
N THR A 350 -8.33 -10.82 -0.44
CA THR A 350 -7.89 -9.42 -0.45
C THR A 350 -7.66 -8.92 -1.90
N ILE A 351 -6.93 -7.81 -2.06
CA ILE A 351 -6.57 -7.17 -3.33
C ILE A 351 -5.05 -7.21 -3.56
N ASN A 352 -4.62 -7.25 -4.83
CA ASN A 352 -3.20 -7.32 -5.22
C ASN A 352 -2.34 -6.16 -4.65
N TYR A 353 -2.95 -4.99 -4.41
CA TYR A 353 -2.38 -3.85 -3.71
C TYR A 353 -1.79 -4.23 -2.34
N GLU A 354 -2.51 -5.02 -1.54
CA GLU A 354 -2.05 -5.42 -0.20
C GLU A 354 -0.87 -6.40 -0.31
N ILE A 355 -0.95 -7.33 -1.27
CA ILE A 355 0.08 -8.34 -1.51
C ILE A 355 1.43 -7.69 -1.77
N VAL A 356 1.55 -6.79 -2.75
CA VAL A 356 2.86 -6.14 -3.05
C VAL A 356 3.31 -5.17 -1.96
N THR A 357 2.39 -4.42 -1.35
CA THR A 357 2.74 -3.44 -0.31
C THR A 357 3.31 -4.12 0.94
N ARG A 358 2.91 -5.37 1.24
CA ARG A 358 3.49 -6.15 2.36
C ARG A 358 4.97 -6.53 2.17
N PHE A 359 5.48 -6.57 0.93
CA PHE A 359 6.91 -6.71 0.64
C PHE A 359 7.67 -5.35 0.68
N GLY A 360 6.98 -4.30 1.16
CA GLY A 360 7.55 -2.99 1.53
C GLY A 360 8.50 -3.00 2.73
N GLY A 361 8.65 -4.13 3.44
CA GLY A 361 9.60 -4.26 4.56
C GLY A 361 11.08 -4.30 4.12
N THR A 362 11.98 -3.96 5.04
CA THR A 362 13.45 -3.97 4.81
C THR A 362 14.11 -5.34 5.01
N ARG A 363 13.37 -6.34 5.50
CA ARG A 363 13.88 -7.70 5.76
C ARG A 363 14.19 -8.51 4.50
N VAL A 364 13.47 -8.25 3.41
CA VAL A 364 13.74 -8.85 2.10
C VAL A 364 14.48 -7.83 1.24
N PRO A 365 15.72 -8.10 0.78
CA PRO A 365 16.44 -7.16 -0.05
C PRO A 365 15.73 -6.98 -1.40
N ARG A 366 15.65 -5.72 -1.86
CA ARG A 366 15.19 -5.41 -3.21
C ARG A 366 16.35 -5.39 -4.18
N VAL A 367 16.10 -5.91 -5.37
CA VAL A 367 17.03 -5.88 -6.50
C VAL A 367 16.30 -5.24 -7.67
N TYR A 368 16.96 -4.28 -8.32
CA TYR A 368 16.39 -3.53 -9.43
C TYR A 368 16.96 -4.03 -10.74
N ASP A 369 16.08 -4.32 -11.68
CA ASP A 369 16.39 -4.71 -13.05
C ASP A 369 15.99 -3.58 -14.02
N GLY A 370 16.61 -3.57 -15.21
CA GLY A 370 16.39 -2.54 -16.22
C GLY A 370 17.26 -1.30 -16.06
N THR A 371 17.16 -0.37 -17.02
CA THR A 371 17.98 0.87 -17.04
C THR A 371 17.16 2.15 -16.88
N ALA A 372 15.83 2.06 -16.86
CA ALA A 372 14.94 3.20 -16.69
C ALA A 372 15.24 4.02 -15.43
N GLY A 373 15.48 5.31 -15.61
CA GLY A 373 15.66 6.25 -14.50
C GLY A 373 17.02 6.20 -13.78
N VAL A 374 17.97 5.38 -14.22
CA VAL A 374 19.35 5.39 -13.70
C VAL A 374 20.05 6.68 -14.16
N PRO A 375 20.61 7.51 -13.26
CA PRO A 375 21.45 8.64 -13.67
C PRO A 375 22.65 8.15 -14.48
N ASN A 376 22.88 8.74 -15.65
CA ASN A 376 23.97 8.32 -16.52
C ASN A 376 25.33 8.83 -16.01
N GLU A 377 25.94 8.10 -15.07
CA GLU A 377 27.27 8.41 -14.53
C GLU A 377 28.39 8.34 -15.59
N ALA A 378 28.15 7.78 -16.78
CA ALA A 378 29.11 7.74 -17.88
C ALA A 378 29.29 9.10 -18.61
N ALA A 379 28.61 10.16 -18.20
CA ALA A 379 28.70 11.50 -18.80
C ALA A 379 29.58 12.51 -18.02
N SER A 380 30.19 12.11 -16.89
CA SER A 380 31.12 12.96 -16.14
C SER A 380 32.57 12.43 -16.20
N GLY A 381 33.32 12.95 -17.18
CA GLY A 381 34.77 13.15 -17.12
C GLY A 381 35.67 12.00 -16.66
N ARG A 382 36.35 11.36 -17.62
CA ARG A 382 37.60 10.64 -17.32
C ARG A 382 38.59 11.59 -16.65
N LEU A 383 39.09 11.22 -15.48
CA LEU A 383 40.41 11.66 -15.02
C LEU A 383 41.31 10.42 -14.95
N SER A 384 42.37 10.47 -15.74
CA SER A 384 43.44 9.48 -15.81
C SER A 384 44.27 9.49 -14.54
N ASP A 385 44.39 8.34 -13.88
CA ASP A 385 45.37 8.13 -12.82
C ASP A 385 46.62 7.47 -13.43
N ASP A 386 47.51 8.30 -13.96
CA ASP A 386 48.76 7.88 -14.61
C ASP A 386 49.94 8.16 -13.67
N GLY A 387 50.10 7.27 -12.68
CA GLY A 387 51.03 7.42 -11.57
C GLY A 387 52.30 6.57 -11.71
N THR A 388 53.24 6.96 -12.57
CA THR A 388 54.58 6.35 -12.61
C THR A 388 55.72 7.37 -12.58
N ALA A 389 56.45 7.43 -11.46
CA ALA A 389 57.91 7.56 -11.39
C ALA A 389 58.35 7.69 -9.92
N GLY A 390 59.38 6.95 -9.52
CA GLY A 390 60.08 7.15 -8.25
C GLY A 390 61.57 7.45 -8.46
N THR A 391 62.26 7.61 -7.33
CA THR A 391 63.74 7.69 -7.13
C THR A 391 64.43 9.06 -7.11
N ALA A 392 65.46 9.14 -6.25
CA ALA A 392 66.39 10.24 -5.94
C ALA A 392 65.83 11.48 -5.18
N GLY A 393 66.47 12.02 -4.13
CA GLY A 393 67.66 11.55 -3.40
C GLY A 393 68.11 12.49 -2.24
N THR A 394 68.51 11.89 -1.11
CA THR A 394 69.45 12.35 -0.03
C THR A 394 69.78 13.83 0.22
N ALA A 395 69.63 14.31 1.49
CA ALA A 395 70.74 14.74 2.39
C ALA A 395 70.28 15.49 3.69
N GLY A 396 71.07 15.40 4.78
CA GLY A 396 71.09 16.36 5.92
C GLY A 396 70.18 16.05 7.15
N THR A 397 70.57 15.25 8.15
CA THR A 397 71.47 15.49 9.33
C THR A 397 70.85 16.08 10.62
N ALA A 398 70.86 15.24 11.67
CA ALA A 398 71.14 15.51 13.11
C ALA A 398 70.08 16.14 14.06
N GLY A 399 70.01 15.60 15.29
CA GLY A 399 69.30 16.15 16.47
C GLY A 399 68.36 15.17 17.21
N THR A 400 68.82 14.04 17.77
CA THR A 400 69.17 13.82 19.21
C THR A 400 68.04 13.87 20.26
N ALA A 401 67.91 12.76 21.03
CA ALA A 401 67.40 12.66 22.41
C ALA A 401 65.88 12.94 22.68
N ALA A 402 65.20 12.35 23.67
CA ALA A 402 65.48 11.19 24.54
C ALA A 402 64.16 10.66 25.18
N GLU A 403 64.29 9.62 25.99
CA GLU A 403 63.28 8.93 26.83
C GLU A 403 62.31 9.83 27.62
N ALA A 404 61.07 9.35 27.86
CA ALA A 404 60.63 8.85 29.18
C ALA A 404 59.11 8.68 29.31
N ALA A 405 58.68 7.46 29.66
CA ALA A 405 57.55 7.21 30.57
C ALA A 405 58.18 6.83 31.93
N PRO A 406 57.55 7.02 33.13
CA PRO A 406 56.20 6.49 33.42
C PRO A 406 55.36 7.24 34.50
N GLY A 407 54.16 6.73 34.83
CA GLY A 407 53.78 6.58 36.25
C GLY A 407 52.40 7.10 36.74
N ARG A 408 51.51 6.14 37.06
CA ARG A 408 50.52 6.08 38.17
C ARG A 408 49.38 7.14 38.22
N LEU A 409 48.09 6.79 38.38
CA LEU A 409 47.36 5.97 39.39
C LEU A 409 47.20 6.64 40.78
N SER A 410 46.08 7.36 40.95
CA SER A 410 45.21 7.53 42.14
C SER A 410 44.03 8.45 41.70
N ASP A 411 42.79 8.48 42.23
CA ASP A 411 42.11 7.78 43.34
C ASP A 411 40.59 7.59 43.03
N ASP A 412 39.90 6.83 43.88
CA ASP A 412 38.44 6.56 43.87
C ASP A 412 37.55 7.80 44.08
N VAL A 413 36.33 7.77 43.49
CA VAL A 413 35.09 8.20 44.19
C VAL A 413 33.91 7.32 43.78
N THR A 414 33.30 6.64 44.76
CA THR A 414 31.97 6.00 44.70
C THR A 414 30.98 6.75 45.59
N ALA A 415 29.66 6.60 45.31
CA ALA A 415 28.46 6.91 46.14
C ALA A 415 27.47 7.89 45.46
N ASP A 416 26.18 7.93 45.77
CA ASP A 416 25.17 6.91 46.14
C ASP A 416 23.78 7.57 46.03
N LEU A 417 22.68 6.81 46.15
CA LEU A 417 21.30 7.31 46.19
C LEU A 417 20.95 7.98 47.54
N PRO A 418 19.86 8.77 47.59
CA PRO A 418 19.08 8.84 48.83
C PRO A 418 17.54 8.79 48.65
N ALA A 419 16.84 8.43 49.72
CA ALA A 419 15.37 8.50 49.80
C ALA A 419 14.87 8.99 51.18
N GLY A 420 14.02 10.04 51.16
CA GLY A 420 12.89 10.27 52.09
C GLY A 420 13.10 10.83 53.52
N SER A 421 12.21 11.77 53.91
CA SER A 421 11.56 11.84 55.25
C SER A 421 10.35 12.83 55.26
N ARG A 422 9.55 12.87 56.34
CA ARG A 422 8.18 13.46 56.46
C ARG A 422 8.01 14.58 57.51
N ALA A 423 6.88 15.31 57.41
CA ALA A 423 6.09 16.02 58.45
C ALA A 423 4.70 16.42 57.84
N ASP A 424 3.54 16.60 58.51
CA ASP A 424 3.03 16.16 59.83
C ASP A 424 1.46 16.10 59.87
N ALA A 425 0.76 16.47 60.96
CA ALA A 425 -0.69 16.24 61.27
C ALA A 425 -1.58 17.54 61.34
N PRO A 426 -2.89 17.60 61.81
CA PRO A 426 -3.77 16.63 62.50
C PRO A 426 -5.29 16.54 62.05
N SER A 427 -6.21 16.15 62.97
CA SER A 427 -7.58 15.56 62.88
C SER A 427 -8.79 16.53 62.63
N ASP A 428 -10.12 16.19 62.60
CA ASP A 428 -10.97 15.17 63.28
C ASP A 428 -12.41 14.95 62.67
N HIS A 429 -13.15 13.92 63.14
CA HIS A 429 -14.62 13.56 62.99
C HIS A 429 -15.24 13.35 61.57
N ASP A 430 -15.88 12.22 61.18
CA ASP A 430 -17.03 11.42 61.69
C ASP A 430 -18.44 12.03 61.37
N THR A 431 -19.24 11.47 60.45
CA THR A 431 -20.22 10.37 60.70
C THR A 431 -20.91 9.86 59.40
N GLY A 432 -21.45 8.62 59.37
CA GLY A 432 -22.61 8.32 58.48
C GLY A 432 -22.65 7.06 57.58
N ASN A 433 -22.36 5.86 58.12
CA ASN A 433 -22.64 4.46 57.69
C ASN A 433 -23.51 4.05 56.43
N PRO A 434 -23.41 2.78 55.93
CA PRO A 434 -23.69 2.36 54.53
C PRO A 434 -24.69 1.18 54.39
N ARG A 435 -24.73 0.51 53.21
CA ARG A 435 -25.00 -0.94 52.93
C ARG A 435 -25.25 -1.16 51.42
N ALA A 436 -25.11 -2.33 50.79
CA ALA A 436 -24.66 -3.68 51.20
C ALA A 436 -24.01 -4.41 49.99
N GLY A 437 -23.48 -5.63 50.15
CA GLY A 437 -22.92 -6.44 49.06
C GLY A 437 -23.18 -7.95 49.18
N ALA A 438 -22.65 -8.68 48.19
CA ALA A 438 -22.41 -10.14 48.12
C ALA A 438 -23.60 -11.14 48.14
N SER A 439 -23.53 -12.12 47.21
CA SER A 439 -24.35 -13.36 47.15
C SER A 439 -23.85 -14.42 48.16
N PRO A 440 -24.57 -15.55 48.41
CA PRO A 440 -24.33 -16.76 47.58
C PRO A 440 -25.45 -17.85 47.48
N SER A 441 -25.30 -18.72 46.46
CA SER A 441 -25.51 -20.20 46.43
C SER A 441 -26.84 -20.94 46.75
N ARG A 442 -27.27 -21.72 45.74
CA ARG A 442 -27.60 -23.18 45.69
C ARG A 442 -28.98 -23.78 46.11
N SER A 443 -29.38 -24.70 45.22
CA SER A 443 -30.03 -26.04 45.37
C SER A 443 -31.55 -26.23 45.56
N ASP A 444 -32.11 -26.92 44.57
CA ASP A 444 -32.93 -28.15 44.65
C ASP A 444 -34.49 -28.15 44.61
N ALA A 445 -34.95 -28.94 43.61
CA ALA A 445 -35.99 -30.00 43.69
C ALA A 445 -37.45 -29.77 43.19
N ARG A 446 -37.69 -30.35 41.99
CA ARG A 446 -38.80 -31.29 41.61
C ARG A 446 -40.27 -30.79 41.58
N GLY A 447 -40.96 -31.10 40.48
CA GLY A 447 -42.37 -31.57 40.57
C GLY A 447 -43.32 -31.48 39.36
N ARG A 448 -43.28 -32.47 38.45
CA ARG A 448 -44.42 -33.09 37.69
C ARG A 448 -45.67 -32.24 37.36
N GLY A 449 -45.99 -32.05 36.07
CA GLY A 449 -47.00 -32.86 35.33
C GLY A 449 -47.89 -31.92 34.48
N SER A 450 -48.62 -32.31 33.42
CA SER A 450 -49.04 -33.64 32.93
C SER A 450 -49.35 -33.63 31.42
N ASP A 451 -49.39 -34.82 30.79
CA ASP A 451 -49.78 -35.06 29.39
C ASP A 451 -51.22 -34.63 29.02
N ALA A 452 -51.53 -34.44 27.72
CA ALA A 452 -52.15 -35.50 26.89
C ALA A 452 -52.79 -35.04 25.56
N ARG A 453 -52.78 -35.97 24.58
CA ARG A 453 -53.53 -36.03 23.28
C ARG A 453 -52.97 -35.19 22.11
N GLY A 454 -52.66 -35.75 20.93
CA GLY A 454 -52.38 -37.14 20.54
C GLY A 454 -52.86 -37.54 19.13
N ARG A 455 -52.03 -38.32 18.40
CA ARG A 455 -52.31 -39.27 17.26
C ARG A 455 -53.03 -38.69 16.01
N GLY A 456 -52.78 -39.11 14.77
CA GLY A 456 -51.89 -40.10 14.13
C GLY A 456 -52.21 -40.06 12.60
N SER A 457 -51.24 -40.13 11.69
CA SER A 457 -50.65 -41.34 11.07
C SER A 457 -51.12 -41.61 9.62
N ASP A 458 -50.17 -41.53 8.68
CA ASP A 458 -50.03 -42.20 7.36
C ASP A 458 -51.22 -42.44 6.41
N ALA A 459 -51.05 -41.95 5.17
CA ALA A 459 -51.38 -42.68 3.94
C ALA A 459 -50.50 -42.23 2.75
N ARG A 460 -50.23 -43.13 1.80
CA ARG A 460 -49.33 -42.88 0.64
C ARG A 460 -50.11 -42.60 -0.65
N GLY A 461 -49.54 -41.73 -1.50
CA GLY A 461 -49.39 -42.01 -2.93
C GLY A 461 -50.18 -41.16 -3.94
N ARG A 462 -49.51 -40.89 -5.08
CA ARG A 462 -49.98 -40.21 -6.31
C ARG A 462 -50.23 -38.69 -6.11
N GLY A 463 -49.78 -37.76 -6.95
CA GLY A 463 -48.93 -37.84 -8.14
C GLY A 463 -49.53 -37.05 -9.32
N SER A 464 -49.01 -35.86 -9.60
CA SER A 464 -49.18 -35.10 -10.86
C SER A 464 -48.39 -33.77 -10.81
N GLU A 465 -47.80 -33.40 -11.95
CA GLU A 465 -47.67 -32.03 -12.51
C GLU A 465 -47.15 -30.88 -11.60
N GLY A 466 -46.13 -30.09 -11.96
CA GLY A 466 -45.52 -29.85 -13.26
C GLY A 466 -46.23 -28.74 -14.01
N PHE A 467 -45.92 -27.47 -13.71
CA PHE A 467 -46.45 -26.33 -14.46
C PHE A 467 -45.34 -25.39 -14.94
N VAL A 468 -45.11 -25.42 -16.26
CA VAL A 468 -44.36 -24.42 -17.01
C VAL A 468 -45.36 -23.34 -17.44
N ALA A 469 -45.09 -22.08 -17.09
CA ALA A 469 -45.92 -20.96 -17.56
C ALA A 469 -45.64 -20.70 -19.05
N ARG A 470 -46.65 -20.86 -19.90
CA ARG A 470 -46.61 -20.50 -21.33
C ARG A 470 -46.78 -18.98 -21.50
N MET A 471 -46.09 -18.42 -22.50
CA MET A 471 -46.50 -17.17 -23.12
C MET A 471 -47.89 -17.32 -23.75
N ALA A 472 -48.69 -16.25 -23.70
CA ALA A 472 -49.87 -16.08 -24.54
C ALA A 472 -49.50 -15.16 -25.72
N ASP A 473 -49.89 -15.57 -26.92
CA ASP A 473 -49.84 -14.78 -28.14
C ASP A 473 -51.27 -14.30 -28.48
N SER A 474 -51.38 -13.10 -29.04
CA SER A 474 -52.62 -12.59 -29.63
C SER A 474 -52.34 -11.56 -30.72
N SER A 475 -51.84 -12.05 -31.87
CA SER A 475 -52.43 -11.81 -33.20
C SER A 475 -52.85 -10.38 -33.62
N VAL A 476 -52.30 -9.90 -34.75
CA VAL A 476 -52.99 -9.71 -36.06
C VAL A 476 -52.16 -8.79 -36.97
N GLY A 477 -52.00 -9.15 -38.25
CA GLY A 477 -51.76 -8.18 -39.34
C GLY A 477 -50.53 -8.39 -40.23
N GLN A 478 -50.70 -9.15 -41.31
CA GLN A 478 -49.92 -9.02 -42.56
C GLN A 478 -50.93 -8.75 -43.70
N PRO A 479 -50.55 -8.06 -44.80
CA PRO A 479 -49.55 -8.51 -45.78
C PRO A 479 -48.52 -7.41 -46.14
N GLY A 480 -47.47 -7.65 -46.94
CA GLY A 480 -46.99 -8.86 -47.61
C GLY A 480 -46.29 -8.50 -48.92
N GLU A 481 -45.07 -9.01 -49.13
CA GLU A 481 -44.29 -8.87 -50.37
C GLU A 481 -43.26 -10.01 -50.38
N GLY A 482 -42.87 -10.52 -51.56
CA GLY A 482 -42.02 -11.71 -51.62
C GLY A 482 -41.24 -11.88 -52.93
N ALA A 483 -40.29 -12.82 -52.87
CA ALA A 483 -39.66 -13.52 -53.98
C ALA A 483 -39.10 -14.85 -53.44
#